data_AF-A0A951AGI3-F1
#
_entry.id   AF-A0A951AGI3-F1
#
_cell.length_a   1.000
_cell.length_b   1.000
_cell.length_c   1.000
_cell.angle_alpha   90.00
_cell.angle_beta   90.00
_cell.angle_gamma   90.00
#
_symmetry.space_group_name_H-M   'P 1'
#
loop_
_entity.id
_entity.type
_entity.pdbx_description
1 polymer ?
#
loop_
_entity_poly.entity_id
_entity_poly.type
_entity_poly.pdbx_seq_one_letter_code
_entity_poly.pdbx_strand_id
1 'polypeptide(L)'
;MSIDSTGAQNKVLHNNSAKRRETIGLVAGIACFATWGLIPIYWKLIAPVRATEILAHRFVWTSIFLSLVLTWQRRWGEVKTNVRSRRSLLYCLTGGVAISSNWFLFIWAVLAGRVIETSLGYFMTPLMNVLFGALFLRERLTRWQLVSVLLAGFGVLNLTFG
;
A
#
# COMPACT_ATOMS: atom_id res chain seq x y z
N MET A 1 46.03 -30.37 -3.12
CA MET A 1 44.83 -30.32 -3.98
C MET A 1 43.58 -30.18 -3.12
N SER A 2 43.38 -29.06 -2.40
CA SER A 2 42.32 -28.92 -1.38
C SER A 2 41.69 -27.52 -1.26
N ILE A 3 41.87 -26.61 -2.23
CA ILE A 3 41.44 -25.20 -2.11
C ILE A 3 40.13 -24.90 -2.88
N ASP A 4 39.58 -25.85 -3.65
CA ASP A 4 38.44 -25.60 -4.55
C ASP A 4 37.05 -25.98 -3.97
N SER A 5 37.00 -26.83 -2.93
CA SER A 5 35.74 -27.30 -2.34
C SER A 5 35.01 -26.22 -1.51
N THR A 6 35.76 -25.36 -0.82
CA THR A 6 35.20 -24.31 0.06
C THR A 6 34.52 -23.19 -0.74
N GLY A 7 35.06 -22.83 -1.92
CA GLY A 7 34.48 -21.82 -2.80
C GLY A 7 33.16 -22.26 -3.44
N ALA A 8 33.09 -23.52 -3.88
CA ALA A 8 31.87 -24.12 -4.40
C ALA A 8 30.77 -24.22 -3.33
N GLN A 9 31.14 -24.61 -2.10
CA GLN A 9 30.20 -24.76 -0.99
C GLN A 9 29.59 -23.41 -0.56
N ASN A 10 30.40 -22.34 -0.50
CA ASN A 10 29.91 -20.99 -0.18
C ASN A 10 28.96 -20.43 -1.26
N LYS A 11 29.25 -20.69 -2.54
CA LYS A 11 28.41 -20.25 -3.67
C LYS A 11 27.04 -20.95 -3.65
N VAL A 12 27.01 -22.23 -3.31
CA VAL A 12 25.77 -23.02 -3.15
C VAL A 12 24.94 -22.54 -1.95
N LEU A 13 25.56 -22.28 -0.80
CA LEU A 13 24.87 -21.74 0.38
C LEU A 13 24.29 -20.34 0.11
N HIS A 14 25.06 -19.47 -0.57
CA HIS A 14 24.59 -18.13 -0.92
C HIS A 14 23.41 -18.19 -1.91
N ASN A 15 23.50 -19.04 -2.94
CA ASN A 15 22.43 -19.24 -3.92
C ASN A 15 21.14 -19.79 -3.27
N ASN A 16 21.28 -20.77 -2.37
CA ASN A 16 20.14 -21.32 -1.63
C ASN A 16 19.51 -20.29 -0.67
N SER A 17 20.31 -19.42 -0.05
CA SER A 17 19.80 -18.34 0.80
C SER A 17 19.06 -17.26 0.00
N ALA A 18 19.54 -16.91 -1.20
CA ALA A 18 18.89 -15.97 -2.11
C ALA A 18 17.55 -16.54 -2.60
N LYS A 19 17.54 -17.78 -3.09
CA LYS A 19 16.33 -18.46 -3.57
C LYS A 19 15.29 -18.68 -2.47
N ARG A 20 15.74 -18.95 -1.24
CA ARG A 20 14.86 -19.04 -0.06
C ARG A 20 14.23 -17.69 0.29
N ARG A 21 14.99 -16.59 0.24
CA ARG A 21 14.45 -15.23 0.46
C ARG A 21 13.43 -14.85 -0.61
N GLU A 22 13.70 -15.18 -1.87
CA GLU A 22 12.77 -14.96 -2.98
C GLU A 22 11.48 -15.77 -2.79
N THR A 23 11.60 -17.06 -2.45
CA THR A 23 10.44 -17.92 -2.18
C THR A 23 9.62 -17.42 -0.98
N ILE A 24 10.28 -17.02 0.11
CA ILE A 24 9.60 -16.43 1.28
C ILE A 24 8.89 -15.13 0.89
N GLY A 25 9.53 -14.26 0.10
CA GLY A 25 8.92 -13.03 -0.41
C GLY A 25 7.70 -13.32 -1.28
N LEU A 26 7.78 -14.32 -2.16
CA LEU A 26 6.68 -14.75 -3.02
C LEU A 26 5.50 -15.27 -2.19
N VAL A 27 5.76 -16.18 -1.24
CA VAL A 27 4.73 -16.75 -0.36
C VAL A 27 4.10 -15.67 0.51
N ALA A 28 4.91 -14.77 1.08
CA ALA A 28 4.41 -13.64 1.86
C ALA A 28 3.55 -12.70 1.02
N GLY A 29 3.94 -12.43 -0.23
CA GLY A 29 3.16 -11.64 -1.19
C GLY A 29 1.81 -12.29 -1.49
N ILE A 30 1.80 -13.57 -1.84
CA ILE A 30 0.57 -14.34 -2.11
C ILE A 30 -0.34 -14.33 -0.88
N ALA A 31 0.18 -14.63 0.30
CA ALA A 31 -0.59 -14.62 1.55
C ALA A 31 -1.17 -13.24 1.85
N CYS A 32 -0.40 -12.17 1.63
CA CYS A 32 -0.84 -10.78 1.80
C CYS A 32 -2.00 -10.45 0.85
N PHE A 33 -1.83 -10.70 -0.45
CA PHE A 33 -2.87 -10.41 -1.46
C PHE A 33 -4.12 -11.27 -1.29
N ALA A 34 -3.97 -12.54 -0.93
CA ALA A 34 -5.09 -13.43 -0.62
C ALA A 34 -5.87 -12.91 0.59
N THR A 35 -5.17 -12.56 1.67
CA THR A 35 -5.79 -11.99 2.87
C THR A 35 -6.53 -10.70 2.54
N TRP A 36 -5.93 -9.83 1.73
CA TRP A 36 -6.56 -8.59 1.27
C TRP A 36 -7.81 -8.82 0.43
N GLY A 37 -7.81 -9.82 -0.45
CA GLY A 37 -8.98 -10.18 -1.27
C GLY A 37 -10.16 -10.75 -0.47
N LEU A 38 -9.89 -11.34 0.70
CA LEU A 38 -10.92 -11.86 1.61
C LEU A 38 -11.60 -10.77 2.45
N ILE A 39 -10.96 -9.61 2.64
CA ILE A 39 -11.47 -8.50 3.47
C ILE A 39 -12.86 -8.00 2.99
N PRO A 40 -13.09 -7.72 1.70
CA PRO A 40 -14.41 -7.33 1.20
C PRO A 40 -15.52 -8.36 1.50
N ILE A 41 -15.19 -9.65 1.46
CA ILE A 41 -16.12 -10.75 1.74
C ILE A 41 -16.45 -10.75 3.25
N TYR A 42 -15.44 -10.60 4.10
CA TYR A 42 -15.59 -10.50 5.55
C TYR A 42 -16.49 -9.32 5.96
N TRP A 43 -16.31 -8.14 5.35
CA TRP A 43 -17.17 -6.99 5.66
C TRP A 43 -18.62 -7.18 5.23
N LYS A 44 -18.88 -7.87 4.12
CA LYS A 44 -20.25 -8.23 3.71
C LYS A 44 -20.92 -9.19 4.69
N LEU A 45 -20.16 -10.08 5.33
CA LEU A 45 -20.67 -11.05 6.31
C LEU A 45 -21.05 -10.43 7.66
N ILE A 46 -20.52 -9.24 7.98
CA ILE A 46 -20.69 -8.55 9.28
C ILE A 46 -21.77 -7.47 9.23
N ALA A 47 -22.64 -7.47 8.21
CA ALA A 47 -23.72 -6.48 8.12
C ALA A 47 -24.63 -6.51 9.39
N PRO A 48 -24.95 -5.34 9.99
CA PRO A 48 -24.94 -4.00 9.40
C PRO A 48 -23.92 -3.04 10.05
N VAL A 49 -22.63 -3.38 10.09
CA VAL A 49 -21.58 -2.46 10.60
C VAL A 49 -21.27 -1.35 9.57
N ARG A 50 -21.21 -0.09 10.03
CA ARG A 50 -20.98 1.07 9.16
C ARG A 50 -19.51 1.19 8.75
N ALA A 51 -19.23 1.74 7.56
CA ALA A 51 -17.86 2.01 7.09
C ALA A 51 -17.02 2.81 8.10
N THR A 52 -17.66 3.76 8.79
CA THR A 52 -17.04 4.59 9.84
C THR A 52 -16.59 3.77 11.05
N GLU A 53 -17.34 2.73 11.43
CA GLU A 53 -17.03 1.88 12.58
C GLU A 53 -15.82 0.98 12.27
N ILE A 54 -15.79 0.39 11.07
CA ILE A 54 -14.64 -0.40 10.59
C ILE A 54 -13.37 0.47 10.59
N LEU A 55 -13.49 1.69 10.07
CA LEU A 55 -12.38 2.63 10.01
C LEU A 55 -11.94 3.06 11.42
N ALA A 56 -12.87 3.35 12.33
CA ALA A 56 -12.58 3.69 13.72
C ALA A 56 -11.82 2.55 14.44
N HIS A 57 -12.27 1.31 14.31
CA HIS A 57 -11.58 0.15 14.86
C HIS A 57 -10.16 0.02 14.32
N ARG A 58 -9.96 0.25 13.02
CA ARG A 58 -8.63 0.25 12.42
C ARG A 58 -7.73 1.34 13.01
N PHE A 59 -8.25 2.55 13.22
CA PHE A 59 -7.50 3.62 13.89
C PHE A 59 -7.12 3.25 15.32
N VAL A 60 -8.06 2.73 16.11
CA VAL A 60 -7.80 2.31 17.49
C VAL A 60 -6.71 1.24 17.54
N TRP A 61 -6.82 0.17 16.75
CA TRP A 61 -5.82 -0.90 16.73
C TRP A 61 -4.46 -0.43 16.21
N THR A 62 -4.44 0.43 15.20
CA THR A 62 -3.20 1.01 14.68
C THR A 62 -2.53 1.88 15.74
N SER A 63 -3.29 2.72 16.44
CA SER A 63 -2.78 3.56 17.53
C SER A 63 -2.25 2.74 18.69
N ILE A 64 -2.96 1.67 19.10
CA ILE A 64 -2.50 0.76 20.16
C ILE A 64 -1.20 0.08 19.74
N PHE A 65 -1.18 -0.53 18.55
CA PHE A 65 -0.01 -1.24 18.05
C PHE A 65 1.20 -0.31 17.92
N LEU A 66 1.01 0.86 17.34
CA LEU A 66 2.08 1.85 17.16
C LEU A 66 2.60 2.35 18.51
N SER A 67 1.71 2.57 19.50
CA SER A 67 2.11 2.97 20.85
C SER A 67 2.92 1.89 21.56
N LEU A 68 2.57 0.61 21.39
CA LEU A 68 3.33 -0.52 21.91
C LEU A 68 4.73 -0.58 21.28
N VAL A 69 4.82 -0.49 19.95
CA VAL A 69 6.10 -0.46 19.23
C VAL A 69 6.96 0.72 19.67
N LEU A 70 6.36 1.90 19.83
CA LEU A 70 7.08 3.10 20.23
C LEU A 70 7.59 2.99 21.68
N THR A 71 6.82 2.35 22.55
CA THR A 71 7.22 2.02 23.93
C THR A 71 8.38 1.04 23.96
N TRP A 72 8.31 -0.02 23.14
CA TRP A 72 9.40 -0.98 22.97
C TRP A 72 10.69 -0.31 22.49
N GLN A 73 10.58 0.59 21.51
CA GLN A 73 11.73 1.34 20.97
C GLN A 73 12.19 2.50 21.88
N ARG A 74 11.39 2.87 22.91
CA ARG A 74 11.62 4.03 23.79
C ARG A 74 11.76 5.38 23.04
N ARG A 75 11.17 5.50 21.85
CA ARG A 75 11.31 6.68 20.96
C ARG A 75 10.26 7.77 21.18
N TRP A 76 9.66 7.82 22.37
CA TRP A 76 8.68 8.85 22.73
C TRP A 76 9.24 10.28 22.66
N GLY A 77 10.55 10.45 22.84
CA GLY A 77 11.22 11.74 22.69
C GLY A 77 11.11 12.31 21.26
N GLU A 78 11.31 11.47 20.24
CA GLU A 78 11.21 11.89 18.83
C GLU A 78 9.78 12.27 18.45
N VAL A 79 8.78 11.57 18.99
CA VAL A 79 7.37 11.92 18.78
C VAL A 79 7.05 13.26 19.42
N LYS A 80 7.50 13.52 20.64
CA LYS A 80 7.33 14.84 21.29
C LYS A 80 7.99 15.96 20.49
N THR A 81 9.19 15.74 19.95
CA THR A 81 9.88 16.73 19.12
C THR A 81 9.15 16.98 17.80
N ASN A 82 8.65 15.93 17.14
CA ASN A 82 7.90 16.05 15.89
C ASN A 82 6.53 16.71 16.08
N VAL A 83 5.82 16.45 17.18
CA VAL A 83 4.54 17.10 17.49
C VAL A 83 4.71 18.59 17.77
N ARG A 84 5.86 19.00 18.33
CA ARG A 84 6.18 20.43 18.54
C ARG A 84 6.48 21.18 17.23
N SER A 85 6.91 20.49 16.18
CA SER A 85 7.11 21.08 14.87
C SER A 85 5.76 21.23 14.16
N ARG A 86 5.27 22.48 14.05
CA ARG A 86 4.01 22.80 13.35
C ARG A 86 4.01 22.29 11.90
N ARG A 87 5.17 22.28 11.25
CA ARG A 87 5.36 21.79 9.88
C ARG A 87 5.24 20.27 9.80
N SER A 88 5.90 19.53 10.70
CA SER A 88 5.79 18.07 10.77
C SER A 88 4.36 17.64 11.11
N LEU A 89 3.71 18.35 12.04
CA LEU A 89 2.31 18.13 12.39
C LEU A 89 1.39 18.32 11.17
N LEU A 90 1.57 19.40 10.42
CA LEU A 90 0.81 19.66 9.19
C LEU A 90 0.97 18.54 8.17
N TYR A 91 2.20 18.07 7.91
CA TYR A 91 2.42 16.94 6.98
C TYR A 91 1.80 15.63 7.49
N CYS A 92 1.90 15.34 8.78
CA CYS A 92 1.27 14.16 9.37
C CYS A 92 -0.26 14.23 9.32
N LEU A 93 -0.84 15.41 9.54
CA LEU A 93 -2.29 15.61 9.47
C LEU A 93 -2.78 15.52 8.03
N THR A 94 -2.13 16.17 7.07
CA THR A 94 -2.54 16.12 5.66
C THR A 94 -2.38 14.71 5.10
N GLY A 95 -1.25 14.04 5.36
CA GLY A 95 -1.03 12.65 4.97
C GLY A 95 -2.01 11.70 5.66
N GLY A 96 -2.27 11.92 6.95
CA GLY A 96 -3.25 11.16 7.72
C GLY A 96 -4.66 11.29 7.14
N VAL A 97 -5.13 12.50 6.87
CA VAL A 97 -6.43 12.75 6.24
C VAL A 97 -6.49 12.13 4.85
N ALA A 98 -5.46 12.29 4.02
CA ALA A 98 -5.42 11.72 2.68
C ALA A 98 -5.54 10.19 2.70
N ILE A 99 -4.77 9.53 3.57
CA ILE A 99 -4.82 8.06 3.74
C ILE A 99 -6.16 7.63 4.35
N SER A 100 -6.69 8.38 5.31
CA SER A 100 -7.99 8.10 5.94
C SER A 100 -9.12 8.17 4.93
N SER A 101 -9.16 9.22 4.12
CA SER A 101 -10.15 9.40 3.06
C SER A 101 -10.03 8.33 2.00
N ASN A 102 -8.80 7.96 1.61
CA ASN A 102 -8.57 6.86 0.67
C ASN A 102 -9.15 5.53 1.20
N TRP A 103 -8.84 5.19 2.45
CA TRP A 103 -9.38 3.97 3.07
C TRP A 103 -10.89 4.01 3.28
N PHE A 104 -11.42 5.16 3.66
CA PHE A 104 -12.86 5.35 3.82
C PHE A 104 -13.60 5.13 2.51
N LEU A 105 -13.15 5.76 1.42
CA LEU A 105 -13.74 5.59 0.10
C LEU A 105 -13.69 4.14 -0.37
N PHE A 106 -12.57 3.44 -0.11
CA PHE A 106 -12.46 2.00 -0.40
C PHE A 106 -13.50 1.17 0.36
N ILE A 107 -13.57 1.32 1.69
CA ILE A 107 -14.51 0.57 2.53
C ILE A 107 -15.95 0.88 2.12
N TRP A 108 -16.26 2.17 1.91
CA TRP A 108 -17.58 2.62 1.52
C TRP A 108 -18.00 2.07 0.15
N ALA A 109 -17.13 2.13 -0.85
CA ALA A 109 -17.43 1.63 -2.19
C ALA A 109 -17.61 0.10 -2.21
N VAL A 110 -16.82 -0.62 -1.41
CA VAL A 110 -16.98 -2.07 -1.22
C VAL A 110 -18.31 -2.41 -0.56
N LEU A 111 -18.70 -1.70 0.51
CA LEU A 111 -19.98 -1.88 1.20
C LEU A 111 -21.18 -1.48 0.31
N ALA A 112 -21.03 -0.46 -0.54
CA ALA A 112 -22.04 -0.05 -1.52
C ALA A 112 -22.15 -0.99 -2.72
N GLY A 113 -21.40 -2.10 -2.74
CA GLY A 113 -21.42 -3.10 -3.82
C GLY A 113 -20.63 -2.70 -5.08
N ARG A 114 -20.00 -1.52 -5.10
CA ARG A 114 -19.18 -0.98 -6.20
C ARG A 114 -17.75 -1.52 -6.19
N VAL A 115 -17.60 -2.83 -5.97
CA VAL A 115 -16.30 -3.49 -5.86
C VAL A 115 -15.53 -3.43 -7.19
N ILE A 116 -16.23 -3.61 -8.33
CA ILE A 116 -15.61 -3.58 -9.67
C ILE A 116 -15.05 -2.19 -10.00
N GLU A 117 -15.83 -1.13 -9.75
CA GLU A 117 -15.40 0.26 -9.94
C GLU A 117 -14.20 0.60 -9.05
N THR A 118 -14.20 0.09 -7.82
CA THR A 118 -13.08 0.25 -6.89
C THR A 118 -11.81 -0.43 -7.43
N SER A 119 -11.90 -1.69 -7.87
CA SER A 119 -10.78 -2.41 -8.46
C SER A 119 -10.22 -1.72 -9.70
N LEU A 120 -11.08 -1.16 -10.57
CA LEU A 120 -10.67 -0.34 -11.72
C LEU A 120 -9.91 0.92 -11.27
N GLY A 121 -10.39 1.61 -10.25
CA GLY A 121 -9.69 2.75 -9.65
C GLY A 121 -8.30 2.37 -9.10
N TYR A 122 -8.17 1.20 -8.46
CA TYR A 122 -6.86 0.70 -8.03
C TYR A 122 -5.92 0.41 -9.19
N PHE A 123 -6.41 -0.14 -10.31
CA PHE A 123 -5.60 -0.30 -11.53
C PHE A 123 -5.14 1.02 -12.15
N MET A 124 -5.85 2.12 -11.92
CA MET A 124 -5.41 3.47 -12.33
C MET A 124 -4.34 4.07 -11.40
N THR A 125 -4.10 3.51 -10.21
CA THR A 125 -3.15 4.07 -9.23
C THR A 125 -1.71 4.17 -9.74
N PRO A 126 -1.12 3.13 -10.39
CA PRO A 126 0.22 3.24 -10.96
C PRO A 126 0.31 4.33 -12.03
N LEU A 127 -0.76 4.51 -12.80
CA LEU A 127 -0.84 5.52 -13.83
C LEU A 127 -0.90 6.94 -13.26
N MET A 128 -1.72 7.14 -12.23
CA MET A 128 -1.78 8.40 -11.48
C MET A 128 -0.44 8.71 -10.81
N ASN A 129 0.24 7.70 -10.25
CA ASN A 129 1.58 7.88 -9.70
C ASN A 129 2.60 8.31 -10.76
N VAL A 130 2.54 7.73 -11.96
CA VAL A 130 3.38 8.13 -13.11
C VAL A 130 3.05 9.56 -13.56
N LEU A 131 1.76 9.92 -13.63
CA LEU A 131 1.31 11.26 -13.98
C LEU A 131 1.77 12.31 -12.97
N PHE A 132 1.58 12.05 -11.67
CA PHE A 132 2.08 12.93 -10.61
C PHE A 132 3.60 12.98 -10.57
N GLY A 133 4.30 11.87 -10.83
CA GLY A 133 5.75 11.85 -11.01
C GLY A 133 6.20 12.76 -12.16
N ALA A 134 5.54 12.70 -13.32
CA ALA A 134 5.85 13.57 -14.45
C ALA A 134 5.55 15.06 -14.16
N LEU A 135 4.43 15.36 -13.50
CA LEU A 135 4.01 16.73 -13.18
C LEU A 135 4.88 17.36 -12.09
N PHE A 136 5.17 16.64 -11.00
CA PHE A 136 5.88 17.17 -9.84
C PHE A 136 7.40 16.99 -9.91
N LEU A 137 7.90 15.84 -10.41
CA LEU A 137 9.35 15.58 -10.53
C LEU A 137 9.92 16.02 -11.88
N ARG A 138 9.11 16.42 -12.88
CA ARG A 138 9.54 16.73 -14.26
C ARG A 138 10.40 15.62 -14.89
N GLU A 139 10.20 14.37 -14.48
CA GLU A 139 10.91 13.24 -15.07
C GLU A 139 10.38 12.92 -16.48
N ARG A 140 11.31 12.62 -17.39
CA ARG A 140 10.99 12.33 -18.80
C ARG A 140 10.30 10.97 -18.88
N LEU A 141 8.98 10.98 -19.09
CA LEU A 141 8.17 9.78 -19.25
C LEU A 141 8.66 8.93 -20.43
N THR A 142 8.82 7.63 -20.18
CA THR A 142 9.14 6.66 -21.24
C THR A 142 7.94 6.49 -22.19
N ARG A 143 8.18 6.17 -23.46
CA ARG A 143 7.11 6.07 -24.49
C ARG A 143 5.96 5.13 -24.07
N TRP A 144 6.27 4.04 -23.37
CA TRP A 144 5.28 3.09 -22.87
C TRP A 144 4.41 3.63 -21.73
N GLN A 145 4.94 4.50 -20.87
CA GLN A 145 4.14 5.19 -19.84
C GLN A 145 3.15 6.17 -20.48
N LEU A 146 3.54 6.87 -21.55
CA LEU A 146 2.65 7.78 -22.27
C LEU A 146 1.48 7.02 -22.92
N VAL A 147 1.76 5.86 -23.52
CA VAL A 147 0.71 4.99 -24.09
C VAL A 147 -0.27 4.53 -23.01
N SER A 148 0.21 4.11 -21.84
CA SER A 148 -0.66 3.74 -20.72
C SER A 148 -1.51 4.92 -20.22
N VAL A 149 -0.97 6.15 -20.20
CA VAL A 149 -1.68 7.36 -19.76
C VAL A 149 -2.81 7.69 -20.73
N LEU A 150 -2.52 7.69 -22.03
CA LEU A 150 -3.52 7.94 -23.07
C LEU A 150 -4.61 6.86 -23.07
N LEU A 151 -4.24 5.59 -22.90
CA LEU A 151 -5.19 4.47 -22.92
C LEU A 151 -6.17 4.54 -21.73
N ALA A 152 -5.70 4.87 -20.52
CA ALA A 152 -6.62 5.04 -19.40
C ALA A 152 -7.44 6.33 -19.49
N GLY A 153 -6.89 7.40 -20.07
CA GLY A 153 -7.65 8.61 -20.38
C GLY A 153 -8.85 8.31 -21.29
N PHE A 154 -8.62 7.50 -22.33
CA PHE A 154 -9.69 6.97 -23.18
C PHE A 154 -10.69 6.11 -22.40
N GLY A 155 -10.22 5.26 -21.48
CA GLY A 155 -11.08 4.44 -20.62
C GLY A 155 -12.00 5.28 -19.73
N VAL A 156 -11.49 6.35 -19.12
CA VAL A 156 -12.28 7.27 -18.28
C VAL A 156 -13.28 8.07 -19.13
N LEU A 157 -12.89 8.53 -20.32
CA LEU A 157 -13.79 9.21 -21.26
C LEU A 157 -14.96 8.30 -21.67
N ASN A 158 -14.68 7.04 -21.99
CA ASN A 158 -15.72 6.08 -22.37
C ASN A 158 -16.67 5.76 -21.19
N LEU A 159 -16.16 5.72 -19.96
CA LEU A 159 -16.97 5.56 -18.74
C LEU A 159 -17.81 6.80 -18.38
N THR A 160 -17.41 7.98 -18.85
CA THR A 160 -18.08 9.26 -18.53
C THR A 160 -19.13 9.64 -19.58
N PHE A 161 -18.91 9.27 -20.84
CA PHE A 161 -19.80 9.59 -21.97
C PHE A 161 -20.60 8.37 -22.48
N GLY A 162 -20.42 7.19 -21.88
CA GLY A 162 -21.10 5.94 -22.23
C GLY A 162 -22.06 5.45 -21.16
#